data_AF-A0A970L5J6-F1
#
_entry.id   AF-A0A970L5J6-F1
#
_cell.length_a   1.000
_cell.length_b   1.000
_cell.length_c   1.000
_cell.angle_alpha   90.00
_cell.angle_beta   90.00
_cell.angle_gamma   90.00
#
_symmetry.space_group_name_H-M   'P 1'
#
loop_
_entity.id
_entity.type
_entity.pdbx_description
1 polymer ?
#
loop_
_entity_poly.entity_id
_entity_poly.type
_entity_poly.pdbx_seq_one_letter_code
_entity_poly.pdbx_strand_id
1 'polypeptide(L)'
;MSEDIFKRIISHAKEYGFIFQSSEIYDGLSAVYDYGQNGAELKNNIKQYWWKAMVQLNENIVGIDSAIFMHPTTWKASGHVDAFNDPLIDNKDSKKRYRADVLIEDYCAKIEAKIDKEVEKAAKRFGEVFDKEQILSTNPRVL
;
A
#
# COMPACT_ATOMS: atom_id res chain seq x y z
N MET A 1 -11.86 4.32 6.10
CA MET A 1 -12.60 3.05 6.34
C MET A 1 -12.40 2.65 7.79
N SER A 2 -13.44 2.23 8.51
CA SER A 2 -13.30 1.77 9.90
C SER A 2 -12.39 0.53 9.93
N GLU A 3 -11.42 0.51 10.86
CA GLU A 3 -10.48 -0.60 11.08
C GLU A 3 -11.20 -1.94 11.27
N ASP A 4 -12.44 -1.90 11.77
CA ASP A 4 -13.34 -3.04 11.95
C ASP A 4 -13.75 -3.71 10.63
N ILE A 5 -13.99 -2.91 9.58
CA ILE A 5 -14.37 -3.45 8.26
C ILE A 5 -13.23 -4.27 7.66
N PHE A 6 -11.99 -3.79 7.80
CA PHE A 6 -10.83 -4.49 7.25
C PHE A 6 -10.60 -5.82 7.95
N LYS A 7 -10.72 -5.86 9.29
CA LYS A 7 -10.67 -7.09 10.08
C LYS A 7 -11.74 -8.10 9.64
N ARG A 8 -12.97 -7.63 9.39
CA ARG A 8 -14.06 -8.47 8.88
C ARG A 8 -13.76 -9.03 7.48
N ILE A 9 -13.20 -8.23 6.58
CA ILE A 9 -12.81 -8.69 5.24
C ILE A 9 -11.72 -9.76 5.32
N ILE A 10 -10.68 -9.54 6.14
CA ILE A 10 -9.62 -10.53 6.33
C ILE A 10 -10.19 -11.85 6.87
N SER A 11 -11.06 -11.77 7.89
CA SER A 11 -11.70 -12.96 8.46
C SER A 11 -12.51 -13.71 7.40
N HIS A 12 -13.32 -13.00 6.61
CA HIS A 12 -14.11 -13.60 5.54
C HIS A 12 -13.21 -14.23 4.46
N ALA A 13 -12.16 -13.54 4.02
CA ALA A 13 -11.23 -14.06 3.02
C ALA A 13 -10.56 -15.36 3.48
N LYS A 14 -10.20 -15.46 4.77
CA LYS A 14 -9.64 -16.67 5.36
C LYS A 14 -10.68 -17.78 5.51
N GLU A 15 -11.83 -17.47 6.10
CA GLU A 15 -12.89 -18.44 6.41
C GLU A 15 -13.46 -19.10 5.14
N TYR A 16 -13.60 -18.35 4.06
CA TYR A 16 -14.18 -18.83 2.81
C TYR A 16 -13.14 -19.26 1.77
N GLY A 17 -11.87 -19.43 2.15
CA GLY A 17 -10.86 -20.02 1.26
C GLY A 17 -10.44 -19.13 0.09
N PHE A 18 -10.27 -17.83 0.33
CA PHE A 18 -9.67 -16.91 -0.63
C PHE A 18 -8.16 -16.81 -0.46
N ILE A 19 -7.68 -16.37 0.71
CA ILE A 19 -6.26 -16.10 0.94
C ILE A 19 -5.87 -16.58 2.35
N PHE A 20 -4.72 -17.24 2.43
CA PHE A 20 -4.10 -17.73 3.67
C PHE A 20 -2.68 -17.19 3.81
N GLN A 21 -2.21 -17.05 5.06
CA GLN A 21 -0.79 -16.77 5.30
C GLN A 21 0.00 -17.99 4.85
N SER A 22 1.01 -17.80 4.00
CA SER A 22 1.79 -18.96 3.54
C SER A 22 2.59 -19.55 4.69
N SER A 23 2.67 -20.88 4.74
CA SER A 23 3.28 -21.64 5.84
C SER A 23 2.67 -21.34 7.22
N GLU A 24 1.36 -21.07 7.30
CA GLU A 24 0.67 -20.70 8.54
C GLU A 24 0.93 -21.68 9.71
N ILE A 25 1.02 -22.99 9.44
CA ILE A 25 1.30 -24.02 10.47
C ILE A 25 2.73 -23.96 11.03
N TYR A 26 3.61 -23.16 10.41
CA TYR A 26 5.01 -22.94 10.77
C TYR A 26 5.25 -21.44 11.06
N ASP A 27 4.33 -20.79 11.78
CA ASP A 27 4.36 -19.37 12.15
C ASP A 27 4.19 -18.36 11.00
N GLY A 28 4.05 -18.85 9.77
CA GLY A 28 3.83 -18.03 8.59
C GLY A 28 5.08 -17.33 8.06
N LEU A 29 5.11 -17.07 6.75
CA LEU A 29 6.17 -16.30 6.11
C LEU A 29 5.67 -14.90 5.75
N SER A 30 6.21 -13.86 6.40
CA SER A 30 5.77 -12.48 6.20
C SER A 30 5.73 -12.08 4.72
N ALA A 31 4.66 -11.39 4.33
CA ALA A 31 4.39 -10.94 2.96
C ALA A 31 4.22 -12.04 1.89
N VAL A 32 4.13 -13.31 2.28
CA VAL A 32 3.88 -14.44 1.37
C VAL A 32 2.54 -15.09 1.69
N TYR A 33 1.73 -15.35 0.68
CA TYR A 33 0.35 -15.80 0.83
C TYR A 33 -0.01 -16.88 -0.18
N ASP A 34 -0.85 -17.82 0.25
CA ASP A 34 -1.39 -18.89 -0.57
C ASP A 34 -2.85 -18.60 -0.93
N TYR A 35 -3.23 -18.84 -2.18
CA TYR A 35 -4.60 -18.71 -2.64
C TYR A 35 -5.36 -20.02 -2.38
N GLY A 36 -6.46 -19.94 -1.64
CA GLY A 36 -7.38 -21.06 -1.45
C GLY A 36 -8.24 -21.33 -2.69
N GLN A 37 -9.17 -22.28 -2.60
CA GLN A 37 -10.01 -22.70 -3.73
C GLN A 37 -10.77 -21.53 -4.38
N ASN A 38 -11.42 -20.67 -3.57
CA ASN A 38 -12.19 -19.55 -4.10
C ASN A 38 -11.27 -18.41 -4.57
N GLY A 39 -10.12 -18.24 -3.92
CA GLY A 39 -9.13 -17.24 -4.30
C GLY A 39 -8.44 -17.57 -5.62
N ALA A 40 -8.12 -18.84 -5.84
CA ALA A 40 -7.53 -19.32 -7.08
C ALA A 40 -8.49 -19.11 -8.27
N GLU A 41 -9.75 -19.48 -8.12
CA GLU A 41 -10.80 -19.24 -9.13
C GLU A 41 -10.99 -17.75 -9.40
N LEU A 42 -11.10 -16.92 -8.35
CA LEU A 42 -11.23 -15.47 -8.50
C LEU A 42 -10.03 -14.87 -9.25
N LYS A 43 -8.80 -15.23 -8.85
CA LYS A 43 -7.56 -14.77 -9.49
C LYS A 43 -7.51 -15.18 -10.97
N ASN A 44 -7.89 -16.42 -11.28
CA ASN A 44 -7.92 -16.92 -12.65
C ASN A 44 -8.96 -16.18 -13.50
N ASN A 45 -10.16 -15.95 -12.96
CA ASN A 45 -11.23 -15.21 -13.64
C ASN A 45 -10.81 -13.77 -13.95
N ILE A 46 -10.17 -13.09 -13.00
CA ILE A 46 -9.64 -11.73 -13.20
C ILE A 46 -8.53 -11.74 -14.26
N LYS A 47 -7.59 -12.69 -14.19
CA LYS A 47 -6.50 -12.83 -15.18
C LYS A 47 -7.05 -13.07 -16.59
N GLN A 48 -8.04 -13.96 -16.74
CA GLN A 48 -8.67 -14.26 -18.02
C GLN A 48 -9.43 -13.06 -18.57
N TYR A 49 -10.22 -12.38 -17.73
CA TYR A 49 -10.94 -11.17 -18.12
C TYR A 49 -9.96 -10.10 -18.62
N TRP A 50 -8.89 -9.85 -17.86
CA TRP A 50 -7.88 -8.87 -18.22
C TRP A 50 -7.15 -9.23 -19.52
N TRP A 51 -6.77 -10.50 -19.70
CA TRP A 51 -6.14 -10.96 -20.94
C TRP A 51 -7.04 -10.76 -22.16
N LYS A 52 -8.33 -11.11 -22.03
CA LYS A 52 -9.30 -10.88 -23.11
C LYS A 52 -9.44 -9.39 -23.40
N ALA A 53 -9.63 -8.58 -22.36
CA ALA A 53 -9.84 -7.14 -22.50
C ALA A 53 -8.65 -6.42 -23.11
N MET A 54 -7.41 -6.79 -22.74
CA MET A 54 -6.20 -6.12 -23.21
C MET A 54 -5.66 -6.72 -24.50
N VAL A 55 -5.59 -8.04 -24.63
CA VAL A 55 -4.91 -8.70 -25.76
C VAL A 55 -5.88 -9.05 -26.88
N GLN A 56 -7.04 -9.62 -26.57
CA GLN A 56 -7.95 -10.15 -27.61
C GLN A 56 -8.87 -9.08 -28.21
N LEU A 57 -9.14 -8.00 -27.48
CA LEU A 57 -10.01 -6.91 -27.91
C LEU A 57 -9.24 -5.65 -28.37
N ASN A 58 -7.91 -5.69 -28.41
CA ASN A 58 -7.09 -4.59 -28.94
C ASN A 58 -6.18 -5.10 -30.05
N GLU A 59 -6.08 -4.35 -31.14
CA GLU A 59 -5.30 -4.75 -32.32
C GLU A 59 -3.78 -4.61 -32.11
N ASN A 60 -3.36 -3.77 -31.16
CA ASN A 60 -1.95 -3.37 -30.97
C ASN A 60 -1.29 -3.98 -29.74
N ILE A 61 -1.88 -5.03 -29.14
CA ILE A 61 -1.34 -5.69 -27.94
C ILE A 61 -1.15 -7.17 -28.23
N VAL A 62 0.09 -7.64 -28.06
CA VAL A 62 0.48 -9.03 -28.30
C VAL A 62 0.83 -9.71 -26.98
N GLY A 63 0.25 -10.89 -26.75
CA GLY A 63 0.53 -11.70 -25.57
C GLY A 63 1.87 -12.44 -25.69
N ILE A 64 2.69 -12.36 -24.63
CA ILE A 64 3.95 -13.10 -24.49
C ILE A 64 4.02 -13.73 -23.09
N ASP A 65 4.76 -14.83 -22.96
CA ASP A 65 5.08 -15.47 -21.68
C ASP A 65 6.59 -15.69 -21.59
N SER A 66 7.25 -14.98 -20.66
CA SER A 66 8.71 -14.94 -20.53
C SER A 66 9.18 -15.67 -19.27
N ALA A 67 10.39 -16.24 -19.31
CA ALA A 67 11.01 -16.84 -18.13
C ALA A 67 11.26 -15.81 -17.02
N ILE A 68 11.14 -16.27 -15.76
CA ILE A 68 11.41 -15.46 -14.56
C ILE A 68 12.92 -15.20 -14.40
N PHE A 69 13.74 -16.23 -14.62
CA PHE A 69 15.19 -16.08 -14.58
C PHE A 69 15.70 -15.40 -15.85
N MET A 70 16.41 -14.30 -15.67
CA MET A 70 16.99 -13.50 -16.75
C MET A 70 18.48 -13.31 -16.56
N HIS A 71 19.21 -13.13 -17.66
CA HIS A 71 20.64 -12.84 -17.62
C HIS A 71 20.92 -11.51 -16.89
N PRO A 72 21.96 -11.40 -16.04
CA PRO A 72 22.21 -10.20 -15.22
C PRO A 72 22.31 -8.88 -16.00
N THR A 73 22.82 -8.92 -17.23
CA THR A 73 22.94 -7.73 -18.08
C THR A 73 21.58 -7.11 -18.42
N THR A 74 20.49 -7.90 -18.45
CA THR A 74 19.14 -7.39 -18.65
C THR A 74 18.74 -6.42 -17.54
N TRP A 75 19.01 -6.77 -16.28
CA TRP A 75 18.69 -5.94 -15.12
C TRP A 75 19.59 -4.70 -15.03
N LYS A 76 20.84 -4.81 -15.50
CA LYS A 76 21.75 -3.65 -15.57
C LYS A 76 21.31 -2.67 -16.66
N ALA A 77 20.98 -3.17 -17.85
CA ALA A 77 20.53 -2.36 -18.97
C ALA A 77 19.20 -1.64 -18.68
N SER A 78 18.29 -2.28 -17.95
CA SER A 78 17.03 -1.66 -17.51
C SER A 78 17.16 -0.73 -16.30
N GLY A 79 18.36 -0.60 -15.73
CA GLY A 79 18.63 0.25 -14.56
C GLY A 79 18.18 -0.32 -13.21
N HIS A 80 17.58 -1.51 -13.16
CA HIS A 80 17.05 -2.09 -11.93
C HIS A 80 18.15 -2.34 -10.88
N VAL A 81 19.36 -2.69 -11.33
CA VAL A 81 20.50 -2.93 -10.42
C VAL A 81 20.86 -1.68 -9.61
N ASP A 82 20.74 -0.49 -10.20
CA ASP A 82 21.17 0.75 -9.56
C ASP A 82 20.02 1.50 -8.87
N ALA A 83 18.80 1.40 -9.41
CA ALA A 83 17.67 2.24 -9.00
C ALA A 83 16.57 1.52 -8.20
N PHE A 84 16.48 0.18 -8.26
CA PHE A 84 15.40 -0.57 -7.59
C PHE A 84 15.77 -0.89 -6.14
N ASN A 85 15.87 0.14 -5.31
CA ASN A 85 16.12 0.02 -3.87
C ASN A 85 15.35 1.08 -3.08
N ASP A 86 14.91 0.70 -1.87
CA ASP A 86 14.26 1.61 -0.93
C ASP A 86 15.27 2.04 0.16
N PRO A 87 15.36 3.33 0.51
CA PRO A 87 16.19 3.78 1.62
C PRO A 87 15.71 3.21 2.96
N LEU A 88 16.60 2.51 3.67
CA LEU A 88 16.33 1.91 4.98
C LEU A 88 17.11 2.60 6.09
N ILE A 89 16.48 2.70 7.26
CA ILE A 89 17.08 3.20 8.51
C ILE A 89 17.11 2.06 9.53
N ASP A 90 18.30 1.76 10.04
CA ASP A 90 18.52 0.78 11.11
C ASP A 90 18.44 1.44 12.50
N ASN A 91 17.57 0.93 13.36
CA ASN A 91 17.58 1.27 14.77
C ASN A 91 18.52 0.30 15.52
N LYS A 92 19.63 0.81 16.05
CA LYS A 92 20.68 -0.01 16.69
C LYS A 92 20.24 -0.68 17.99
N ASP A 93 19.27 -0.11 18.70
CA ASP A 93 18.80 -0.63 19.99
C ASP A 93 17.81 -1.79 19.79
N SER A 94 16.85 -1.59 18.88
CA SER A 94 15.82 -2.59 18.58
C SER A 94 16.24 -3.61 17.51
N LYS A 95 17.33 -3.34 16.79
CA LYS A 95 17.80 -4.09 15.61
C LYS A 95 16.75 -4.23 14.50
N LYS A 96 15.80 -3.30 14.44
CA LYS A 96 14.77 -3.24 13.39
C LYS A 96 15.17 -2.28 12.27
N ARG A 97 14.72 -2.61 11.06
CA ARG A 97 14.82 -1.74 9.87
C ARG A 97 13.49 -1.11 9.57
N TYR A 98 13.54 0.16 9.20
CA TYR A 98 12.38 0.95 8.81
C TYR A 98 12.64 1.53 7.43
N ARG A 99 11.62 1.62 6.59
CA ARG A 99 11.74 2.41 5.36
C ARG A 99 11.69 3.90 5.72
N ALA A 100 12.61 4.67 5.16
CA ALA A 100 12.76 6.08 5.50
C ALA A 100 11.54 6.90 5.06
N ASP A 101 10.96 6.57 3.91
CA ASP A 101 9.76 7.22 3.39
C ASP A 101 8.55 7.04 4.32
N VAL A 102 8.28 5.82 4.78
CA VAL A 102 7.19 5.55 5.74
C VAL A 102 7.36 6.35 7.03
N LEU A 103 8.59 6.48 7.55
CA LEU A 103 8.83 7.28 8.75
C LEU A 103 8.53 8.77 8.54
N ILE A 104 8.85 9.31 7.35
CA ILE A 104 8.56 10.69 6.98
C ILE A 104 7.05 10.87 6.79
N GLU A 105 6.40 9.97 6.05
CA GLU A 105 4.96 9.98 5.81
C GLU A 105 4.18 9.92 7.13
N ASP A 106 4.55 9.01 8.04
CA ASP A 106 3.94 8.91 9.37
C ASP A 106 4.11 10.18 10.21
N TYR A 107 5.24 10.88 10.06
CA TYR A 107 5.49 12.13 10.75
C TYR A 107 4.67 13.28 10.16
N CYS A 108 4.61 13.38 8.82
CA CYS A 108 3.75 14.32 8.11
C CYS A 108 2.28 14.12 8.47
N ALA A 109 1.78 12.88 8.45
CA ALA A 109 0.41 12.55 8.82
C ALA A 109 0.08 12.94 10.28
N LYS A 110 1.05 12.83 11.20
CA LYS A 110 0.87 13.31 12.59
C LYS A 110 0.77 14.83 12.69
N ILE A 111 1.49 15.57 11.83
CA ILE A 111 1.39 17.02 11.77
C ILE A 111 0.03 17.41 11.19
N GLU A 112 -0.36 16.81 10.05
CA GLU A 112 -1.66 17.03 9.41
C GLU A 112 -2.82 16.76 10.37
N ALA A 113 -2.78 15.64 11.11
CA ALA A 113 -3.81 15.32 12.09
C ALA A 113 -3.88 16.33 13.27
N LYS A 114 -2.76 17.01 13.61
CA LYS A 114 -2.77 18.10 14.60
C LYS A 114 -3.37 19.37 14.01
N ILE A 115 -2.99 19.70 12.77
CA ILE A 115 -3.53 20.82 12.01
C ILE A 115 -5.05 20.69 11.92
N ASP A 116 -5.55 19.54 11.46
CA ASP A 116 -6.99 19.29 11.31
C ASP A 116 -7.75 19.45 12.62
N LYS A 117 -7.19 18.98 13.75
CA LYS A 117 -7.79 19.18 15.07
C LYS A 117 -7.86 20.64 15.49
N GLU A 118 -6.83 21.43 15.21
CA GLU A 118 -6.84 22.87 15.53
C GLU A 118 -7.79 23.63 14.60
N VAL A 119 -7.86 23.25 13.33
CA VAL A 119 -8.82 23.79 12.35
C VAL A 119 -10.26 23.47 12.76
N GLU A 120 -10.56 22.23 13.19
CA GLU A 120 -11.88 21.86 13.70
C GLU A 120 -12.27 22.64 14.96
N LYS A 121 -11.32 22.84 15.90
CA LYS A 121 -11.55 23.66 17.09
C LYS A 121 -11.81 25.11 16.72
N ALA A 122 -11.06 25.67 15.77
CA ALA A 122 -11.25 27.02 15.27
C ALA A 122 -12.63 27.16 14.59
N ALA A 123 -13.03 26.20 13.76
CA ALA A 123 -14.35 26.16 13.15
C ALA A 123 -15.48 26.17 14.20
N LYS A 124 -15.35 25.36 15.25
CA LYS A 124 -16.30 25.36 16.38
C LYS A 124 -16.31 26.67 17.17
N ARG A 125 -15.16 27.33 17.29
CA ARG A 125 -15.00 28.57 18.08
C ARG A 125 -15.48 29.81 17.34
N PHE A 126 -15.22 29.91 16.04
CA PHE A 126 -15.50 31.09 15.23
C PHE A 126 -16.81 30.98 14.44
N GLY A 127 -17.41 29.78 14.34
CA GLY A 127 -18.75 29.60 13.77
C GLY A 127 -18.87 30.16 12.36
N GLU A 128 -19.81 31.09 12.16
CA GLU A 128 -20.05 31.74 10.86
C GLU A 128 -18.90 32.63 10.38
N VAL A 129 -17.99 33.04 11.27
CA VAL A 129 -16.81 33.89 10.95
C VAL A 129 -15.54 33.05 10.71
N PHE A 130 -15.68 31.72 10.67
CA PHE A 130 -14.54 30.84 10.45
C PHE A 130 -14.01 30.93 9.01
N ASP A 131 -12.73 31.28 8.89
CA ASP A 131 -11.97 31.21 7.65
C ASP A 131 -10.79 30.24 7.82
N LYS A 132 -10.81 29.17 7.01
CA LYS A 132 -9.77 28.14 7.02
C LYS A 132 -8.43 28.68 6.52
N GLU A 133 -8.42 29.51 5.49
CA GLU A 133 -7.17 30.03 4.90
C GLU A 133 -6.48 31.01 5.85
N GLN A 134 -7.26 31.83 6.56
CA GLN A 134 -6.75 32.71 7.60
C GLN A 134 -6.15 31.91 8.76
N ILE A 135 -6.80 30.84 9.22
CA ILE A 135 -6.27 30.02 10.32
C ILE A 135 -4.99 29.27 9.91
N LEU A 136 -4.93 28.72 8.70
CA LEU A 136 -3.74 28.03 8.19
C LEU A 136 -2.54 28.98 8.07
N SER A 137 -2.76 30.25 7.72
CA SER A 137 -1.69 31.23 7.49
C SER A 137 -1.24 32.00 8.74
N THR A 138 -2.12 32.15 9.74
CA THR A 138 -1.86 33.02 10.91
C THR A 138 -1.65 32.28 12.22
N ASN A 139 -2.06 31.02 12.34
CA ASN A 139 -1.99 30.30 13.61
C ASN A 139 -0.64 29.59 13.77
N PRO A 140 0.20 29.96 14.78
CA PRO A 140 1.51 29.36 14.99
C PRO A 140 1.51 27.86 15.30
N ARG A 141 0.35 27.27 15.62
CA ARG A 141 0.19 25.83 15.88
C ARG A 141 -0.10 25.01 14.62
N VAL A 142 -0.34 25.70 13.52
CA VAL A 142 -0.77 25.14 12.23
C VAL A 142 0.23 25.48 11.11
N LEU A 143 1.11 26.45 11.35
CA LEU A 143 2.30 26.79 10.56
C LEU A 143 3.43 25.75 10.71
#